data_AF-A0A3R6FH06-F1
#
_entry.id   AF-A0A3R6FH06-F1
#
_cell.length_a   1.000
_cell.length_b   1.000
_cell.length_c   1.000
_cell.angle_alpha   90.00
_cell.angle_beta   90.00
_cell.angle_gamma   90.00
#
_symmetry.space_group_name_H-M   'P 1'
#
loop_
_entity.id
_entity.type
_entity.pdbx_description
1 polymer ?
#
loop_
_entity_poly.entity_id
_entity_poly.type
_entity_poly.pdbx_seq_one_letter_code
_entity_poly.pdbx_strand_id
1 'polypeptide(L)'
;MIRGKKILGALLTFTLCFSMVIPAQADDISDAKKKQQELEQQKNTAEAEKSELSSELDSIVSKMEKTQSDLTAKENEINDAETELVTAKANEDDQYQTMKLRIKYMYENGSNEFLEILMEANSIADLLNKAEYINKISKCDRELLVEYEDTRKDVENRENALKKEYAKLESLQDELAGEQANVEKLLADKNIQINNLTSEISSNADKLKQLIAEAEAAEVRRKEAEATAAAQAAQA
;
A
#
# COMPACT_ATOMS: atom_id res chain seq x y z
N MET A 1 85.20 -4.55 -66.68
CA MET A 1 86.01 -5.45 -65.84
C MET A 1 85.02 -6.14 -64.88
N ILE A 2 84.53 -7.35 -65.19
CA ILE A 2 85.10 -8.65 -64.77
C ILE A 2 85.16 -8.73 -63.24
N ARG A 3 84.64 -9.70 -62.48
CA ARG A 3 83.87 -10.96 -62.63
C ARG A 3 83.64 -11.41 -61.18
N GLY A 4 82.58 -12.18 -60.88
CA GLY A 4 82.58 -12.97 -59.64
C GLY A 4 81.25 -13.56 -59.21
N LYS A 5 80.77 -14.60 -59.90
CA LYS A 5 79.77 -15.55 -59.38
C LYS A 5 80.50 -16.76 -58.78
N LYS A 6 80.13 -17.18 -57.57
CA LYS A 6 80.17 -18.54 -56.98
C LYS A 6 79.14 -18.55 -55.84
N ILE A 7 77.92 -19.07 -56.00
CA ILE A 7 77.44 -20.47 -55.87
C ILE A 7 77.83 -21.17 -54.54
N LEU A 8 76.77 -21.65 -53.87
CA LEU A 8 76.63 -22.80 -52.95
C LEU A 8 76.57 -22.54 -51.44
N GLY A 9 75.43 -22.94 -50.83
CA GLY A 9 75.25 -23.09 -49.39
C GLY A 9 73.78 -23.00 -48.95
N ALA A 10 72.96 -24.00 -49.29
CA ALA A 10 71.65 -24.19 -48.68
C ALA A 10 71.82 -24.58 -47.20
N LEU A 11 71.04 -24.03 -46.27
CA LEU A 11 70.51 -24.75 -45.11
C LEU A 11 69.49 -23.89 -44.34
N LEU A 12 68.26 -24.41 -44.28
CA LEU A 12 67.29 -24.34 -43.19
C LEU A 12 67.32 -23.14 -42.23
N THR A 13 66.27 -22.32 -42.29
CA THR A 13 65.53 -21.88 -41.09
C THR A 13 64.13 -21.47 -41.53
N PHE A 14 63.27 -22.47 -41.74
CA PHE A 14 61.83 -22.29 -41.75
C PHE A 14 61.39 -22.23 -40.28
N THR A 15 61.61 -21.08 -39.64
CA THR A 15 61.32 -20.88 -38.22
C THR A 15 59.81 -20.69 -38.06
N LEU A 16 59.12 -21.80 -37.76
CA LEU A 16 57.95 -21.91 -36.89
C LEU A 16 57.23 -20.58 -36.56
N CYS A 17 56.23 -20.23 -37.37
CA CYS A 17 55.14 -19.34 -36.98
C CYS A 17 53.82 -20.11 -37.04
N PHE A 18 53.65 -21.10 -36.16
CA PHE A 18 52.39 -21.83 -35.99
C PHE A 18 52.16 -22.19 -34.52
N SER A 19 51.98 -21.18 -33.67
CA SER A 19 51.46 -21.39 -32.31
C SER A 19 51.05 -20.07 -31.65
N MET A 20 50.00 -19.42 -32.14
CA MET A 20 49.26 -18.41 -31.37
C MET A 20 47.96 -18.00 -32.08
N VAL A 21 46.93 -18.85 -32.04
CA VAL A 21 45.55 -18.45 -32.41
C VAL A 21 44.51 -18.90 -31.38
N ILE A 22 44.92 -19.35 -30.18
CA ILE A 22 43.99 -19.90 -29.17
C ILE A 22 43.46 -18.89 -28.12
N PRO A 23 44.04 -17.70 -27.82
CA PRO A 23 43.55 -16.91 -26.69
C PRO A 23 42.14 -16.31 -26.89
N ALA A 24 41.75 -15.94 -28.11
CA ALA A 24 40.50 -15.20 -28.34
C ALA A 24 39.21 -16.02 -28.07
N GLN A 25 39.17 -17.31 -28.45
CA GLN A 25 37.96 -18.15 -28.32
C GLN A 25 37.65 -18.57 -26.87
N ALA A 26 38.68 -18.70 -26.03
CA ALA A 26 38.52 -19.10 -24.63
C ALA A 26 37.98 -17.95 -23.77
N ASP A 27 38.40 -16.72 -24.07
CA ASP A 27 37.92 -15.51 -23.39
C ASP A 27 36.44 -15.26 -23.69
N ASP A 28 36.00 -15.43 -24.95
CA ASP A 28 34.59 -15.26 -25.36
C ASP A 28 33.62 -16.23 -24.64
N ILE A 29 34.02 -17.49 -24.44
CA ILE A 29 33.21 -18.48 -23.70
C ILE A 29 33.13 -18.12 -22.21
N SER A 30 34.25 -17.68 -21.62
CA SER A 30 34.31 -17.27 -20.22
C SER A 30 33.39 -16.08 -19.95
N ASP A 31 33.43 -15.09 -20.83
CA ASP A 31 32.62 -13.89 -20.71
C ASP A 31 31.13 -14.18 -20.92
N ALA A 32 30.78 -15.04 -21.89
CA ALA A 32 29.39 -15.49 -22.07
C ALA A 32 28.86 -16.25 -20.83
N LYS A 33 29.70 -17.06 -20.15
CA LYS A 33 29.32 -17.73 -18.89
C LYS A 33 29.13 -16.75 -17.73
N LYS A 34 30.01 -15.76 -17.58
CA LYS A 34 29.84 -14.72 -16.56
C LYS A 34 28.55 -13.93 -16.80
N LYS A 35 28.31 -13.53 -18.05
CA LYS A 35 27.08 -12.83 -18.43
C LYS A 35 25.84 -13.66 -18.13
N GLN A 36 25.89 -14.99 -18.34
CA GLN A 36 24.80 -15.90 -17.98
C GLN A 36 24.48 -15.83 -16.48
N GLN A 37 25.51 -15.94 -15.63
CA GLN A 37 25.35 -15.88 -14.18
C GLN A 37 24.81 -14.53 -13.70
N GLU A 38 25.29 -13.43 -14.29
CA GLU A 38 24.81 -12.08 -13.98
C GLU A 38 23.32 -11.92 -14.33
N LEU A 39 22.90 -12.39 -15.51
CA LEU A 39 21.50 -12.33 -15.95
C LEU A 39 20.59 -13.17 -15.05
N GLU A 40 21.03 -14.38 -14.67
CA GLU A 40 20.30 -15.24 -13.74
C GLU A 40 20.17 -14.59 -12.35
N GLN A 41 21.23 -13.97 -11.85
CA GLN A 41 21.20 -13.23 -10.59
C GLN A 41 20.22 -12.05 -10.66
N GLN A 42 20.26 -11.25 -11.74
CA GLN A 42 19.32 -10.14 -11.95
C GLN A 42 17.87 -10.62 -12.01
N LYS A 43 17.61 -11.76 -12.67
CA LYS A 43 16.26 -12.37 -12.73
C LYS A 43 15.79 -12.78 -11.34
N ASN A 44 16.64 -13.45 -10.56
CA ASN A 44 16.30 -13.87 -9.21
C ASN A 44 16.01 -12.66 -8.30
N THR A 45 16.77 -11.57 -8.42
CA THR A 45 16.48 -10.32 -7.69
C THR A 45 15.14 -9.72 -8.11
N ALA A 46 14.86 -9.64 -9.41
CA ALA A 46 13.58 -9.13 -9.90
C ALA A 46 12.38 -10.00 -9.46
N GLU A 47 12.55 -11.32 -9.39
CA GLU A 47 11.54 -12.25 -8.86
C GLU A 47 11.31 -12.06 -7.35
N ALA A 48 12.36 -11.82 -6.57
CA ALA A 48 12.24 -11.51 -5.15
C ALA A 48 11.49 -10.20 -4.92
N GLU A 49 11.88 -9.13 -5.61
CA GLU A 49 11.19 -7.83 -5.54
C GLU A 49 9.72 -7.94 -5.98
N LYS A 50 9.42 -8.75 -7.01
CA LYS A 50 8.04 -9.04 -7.41
C LYS A 50 7.26 -9.71 -6.27
N SER A 51 7.87 -10.67 -5.57
CA SER A 51 7.22 -11.36 -4.44
C SER A 51 6.94 -10.41 -3.27
N GLU A 52 7.85 -9.47 -3.00
CA GLU A 52 7.66 -8.43 -1.98
C GLU A 52 6.49 -7.51 -2.36
N LEU A 53 6.44 -7.04 -3.60
CA LEU A 53 5.34 -6.22 -4.12
C LEU A 53 3.99 -6.96 -4.08
N SER A 54 3.97 -8.27 -4.37
CA SER A 54 2.73 -9.06 -4.23
C SER A 54 2.26 -9.16 -2.79
N SER A 55 3.19 -9.30 -1.84
CA SER A 55 2.85 -9.32 -0.41
C SER A 55 2.35 -7.96 0.09
N GLU A 56 2.93 -6.89 -0.43
CA GLU A 56 2.48 -5.52 -0.18
C GLU A 56 1.06 -5.30 -0.72
N LEU A 57 0.78 -5.76 -1.94
CA LEU A 57 -0.55 -5.70 -2.55
C LEU A 57 -1.60 -6.43 -1.69
N ASP A 58 -1.31 -7.65 -1.23
CA ASP A 58 -2.20 -8.41 -0.35
C ASP A 58 -2.47 -7.67 0.97
N SER A 59 -1.46 -6.98 1.51
CA SER A 59 -1.60 -6.16 2.71
C SER A 59 -2.49 -4.94 2.47
N ILE A 60 -2.31 -4.26 1.32
CA ILE A 60 -3.15 -3.11 0.93
C ILE A 60 -4.61 -3.55 0.78
N VAL A 61 -4.87 -4.66 0.08
CA VAL A 61 -6.22 -5.22 -0.09
C VAL A 61 -6.85 -5.53 1.27
N SER A 62 -6.10 -6.18 2.17
CA SER A 62 -6.59 -6.47 3.54
C SER A 62 -6.92 -5.20 4.33
N LYS A 63 -6.11 -4.14 4.19
CA LYS A 63 -6.39 -2.83 4.81
C LYS A 63 -7.64 -2.19 4.21
N MET A 64 -7.82 -2.25 2.90
CA MET A 64 -9.01 -1.71 2.22
C MET A 64 -10.29 -2.42 2.68
N GLU A 65 -10.28 -3.75 2.79
CA GLU A 65 -11.42 -4.51 3.31
C GLU A 65 -11.78 -4.09 4.74
N LYS A 66 -10.77 -3.90 5.59
CA LYS A 66 -10.97 -3.42 6.95
C LYS A 66 -11.52 -1.99 6.97
N THR A 67 -10.93 -1.07 6.21
CA THR A 67 -11.40 0.32 6.10
C THR A 67 -12.85 0.38 5.63
N GLN A 68 -13.24 -0.47 4.67
CA GLN A 68 -14.62 -0.58 4.20
C GLN A 68 -15.59 -1.09 5.28
N SER A 69 -15.15 -2.06 6.09
CA SER A 69 -15.91 -2.53 7.25
C SER A 69 -16.08 -1.42 8.29
N ASP A 70 -15.00 -0.70 8.60
CA ASP A 70 -15.01 0.40 9.57
C ASP A 70 -15.91 1.55 9.09
N LEU A 71 -15.89 1.87 7.78
CA LEU A 71 -16.80 2.85 7.16
C LEU A 71 -18.27 2.44 7.35
N THR A 72 -18.61 1.20 7.03
CA THR A 72 -19.98 0.69 7.20
C THR A 72 -20.44 0.76 8.65
N ALA A 73 -19.57 0.40 9.60
CA ALA A 73 -19.87 0.50 11.02
C ALA A 73 -20.11 1.95 11.44
N LYS A 74 -19.25 2.88 10.99
CA LYS A 74 -19.38 4.31 11.29
C LYS A 74 -20.62 4.94 10.68
N GLU A 75 -21.02 4.53 9.48
CA GLU A 75 -22.27 4.97 8.85
C GLU A 75 -23.49 4.59 9.70
N ASN A 76 -23.51 3.35 10.22
CA ASN A 76 -24.58 2.92 11.13
C ASN A 76 -24.57 3.73 12.44
N GLU A 77 -23.40 3.95 13.05
CA GLU A 77 -23.27 4.79 14.26
C GLU A 77 -23.77 6.23 14.02
N ILE A 78 -23.51 6.78 12.82
CA ILE A 78 -23.99 8.12 12.43
C ILE A 78 -25.52 8.11 12.31
N ASN A 79 -26.11 7.13 11.63
CA ASN A 79 -27.56 7.04 11.46
C ASN A 79 -28.29 6.89 12.81
N ASP A 80 -27.72 6.12 13.73
CA ASP A 80 -28.23 5.99 15.09
C ASP A 80 -28.16 7.32 15.85
N ALA A 81 -27.01 8.01 15.78
CA ALA A 81 -26.84 9.32 16.41
C ALA A 81 -27.77 10.39 15.81
N GLU A 82 -28.03 10.37 14.51
CA GLU A 82 -28.99 11.27 13.85
C GLU A 82 -30.42 11.01 14.34
N THR A 83 -30.81 9.74 14.50
CA THR A 83 -32.12 9.36 15.03
C THR A 83 -32.29 9.79 16.49
N GLU A 84 -31.26 9.57 17.32
CA GLU A 84 -31.24 10.05 18.70
C GLU A 84 -31.32 11.57 18.77
N LEU A 85 -30.62 12.29 17.88
CA LEU A 85 -30.62 13.75 17.86
C LEU A 85 -32.00 14.32 17.53
N VAL A 86 -32.72 13.71 16.58
CA VAL A 86 -34.11 14.07 16.26
C VAL A 86 -35.00 13.90 17.48
N THR A 87 -34.86 12.78 18.20
CA THR A 87 -35.63 12.51 19.42
C THR A 87 -35.29 13.50 20.54
N ALA A 88 -34.01 13.78 20.75
CA ALA A 88 -33.55 14.74 21.75
C ALA A 88 -34.07 16.16 21.47
N LYS A 89 -34.04 16.59 20.21
CA LYS A 89 -34.61 17.89 19.77
C LYS A 89 -36.12 17.96 20.00
N ALA A 90 -36.86 16.88 19.75
CA ALA A 90 -38.30 16.84 19.97
C ALA A 90 -38.63 16.94 21.47
N ASN A 91 -37.90 16.22 22.32
CA ASN A 91 -38.09 16.26 23.78
C ASN A 91 -37.72 17.64 24.36
N GLU A 92 -36.62 18.25 23.89
CA GLU A 92 -36.22 19.60 24.26
C GLU A 92 -37.31 20.63 23.91
N ASP A 93 -37.86 20.58 22.69
CA ASP A 93 -38.94 21.49 22.27
C ASP A 93 -40.24 21.27 23.07
N ASP A 94 -40.67 20.02 23.28
CA ASP A 94 -41.87 19.72 24.07
C ASP A 94 -41.75 20.23 25.51
N GLN A 95 -40.58 20.02 26.14
CA GLN A 95 -40.29 20.54 27.47
C GLN A 95 -40.28 22.07 27.48
N TYR A 96 -39.72 22.71 26.46
CA TYR A 96 -39.71 24.16 26.34
C TYR A 96 -41.13 24.75 26.19
N GLN A 97 -41.97 24.16 25.33
CA GLN A 97 -43.36 24.60 25.15
C GLN A 97 -44.19 24.40 26.42
N THR A 98 -44.01 23.26 27.11
CA THR A 98 -44.66 22.97 28.39
C THR A 98 -44.28 24.01 29.44
N MET A 99 -42.98 24.31 29.57
CA MET A 99 -42.50 25.31 30.53
C MET A 99 -43.04 26.71 30.20
N LYS A 100 -43.13 27.08 28.92
CA LYS A 100 -43.71 28.35 28.46
C LYS A 100 -45.21 28.46 28.81
N LEU A 101 -45.99 27.41 28.58
CA LEU A 101 -47.41 27.38 28.96
C LEU A 101 -47.59 27.51 30.47
N ARG A 102 -46.73 26.82 31.24
CA ARG A 102 -46.75 26.89 32.70
C ARG A 102 -46.42 28.28 33.20
N ILE A 103 -45.36 28.92 32.70
CA ILE A 103 -45.01 30.31 33.04
C ILE A 103 -46.16 31.26 32.72
N LYS A 104 -46.80 31.10 31.54
CA LYS A 104 -47.97 31.88 31.14
C LYS A 104 -49.11 31.72 32.14
N TYR A 105 -49.48 30.48 32.50
CA TYR A 105 -50.53 30.21 33.49
C TYR A 105 -50.19 30.83 34.86
N MET A 106 -48.94 30.68 35.32
CA MET A 106 -48.50 31.27 36.59
C MET A 106 -48.62 32.81 36.59
N TYR A 107 -48.37 33.46 35.46
CA TYR A 107 -48.52 34.90 35.31
C TYR A 107 -49.99 35.34 35.22
N GLU A 108 -50.80 34.63 34.42
CA GLU A 108 -52.19 34.99 34.14
C GLU A 108 -53.14 34.65 35.30
N ASN A 109 -52.94 33.51 35.96
CA ASN A 109 -53.84 32.99 37.02
C ASN A 109 -53.13 32.87 38.38
N GLY A 110 -51.82 32.61 38.37
CA GLY A 110 -51.09 32.14 39.55
C GLY A 110 -50.93 33.15 40.69
N SER A 111 -50.99 34.46 40.48
CA SER A 111 -50.84 35.39 41.62
C SER A 111 -51.99 35.27 42.62
N ASN A 112 -53.23 35.10 42.18
CA ASN A 112 -54.39 34.94 43.07
C ASN A 112 -54.60 33.48 43.51
N GLU A 113 -54.42 32.52 42.61
CA GLU A 113 -54.62 31.08 42.91
C GLU A 113 -53.52 30.50 43.82
N PHE A 114 -52.24 30.88 43.63
CA PHE A 114 -51.20 30.47 44.59
C PHE A 114 -51.38 31.18 45.93
N LEU A 115 -51.84 32.44 45.95
CA LEU A 115 -52.22 33.11 47.19
C LEU A 115 -53.37 32.38 47.89
N GLU A 116 -54.42 31.98 47.17
CA GLU A 116 -55.52 31.17 47.72
C GLU A 116 -55.04 29.82 48.26
N ILE A 117 -54.24 29.06 47.50
CA ILE A 117 -53.69 27.77 47.93
C ILE A 117 -52.84 27.90 49.21
N LEU A 118 -52.09 29.00 49.32
CA LEU A 118 -51.30 29.34 50.50
C LEU A 118 -52.21 29.80 51.66
N MET A 119 -53.26 30.58 51.40
CA MET A 119 -54.22 31.05 52.40
C MET A 119 -55.15 29.94 52.93
N GLU A 120 -55.38 28.88 52.17
CA GLU A 120 -56.10 27.67 52.59
C GLU A 120 -55.27 26.74 53.49
N ALA A 121 -54.01 27.07 53.79
CA ALA A 121 -53.16 26.25 54.65
C ALA A 121 -53.71 26.19 56.09
N ASN A 122 -53.85 24.98 56.63
CA ASN A 122 -54.42 24.75 57.97
C ASN A 122 -53.43 25.08 59.12
N SER A 123 -52.16 25.33 58.79
CA SER A 123 -51.09 25.69 59.74
C SER A 123 -49.91 26.34 59.03
N ILE A 124 -49.00 26.95 59.80
CA ILE A 124 -47.73 27.51 59.28
C ILE A 124 -46.85 26.40 58.64
N ALA A 125 -46.89 25.18 59.18
CA ALA A 125 -46.17 24.04 58.59
C ALA A 125 -46.76 23.62 57.23
N ASP A 126 -48.09 23.64 57.11
CA ASP A 126 -48.81 23.35 55.86
C ASP A 126 -48.54 24.41 54.78
N LEU A 127 -48.53 25.70 55.17
CA LEU A 127 -48.13 26.81 54.30
C LEU A 127 -46.71 26.62 53.75
N LEU A 128 -45.75 26.29 54.62
CA LEU A 128 -44.35 26.10 54.24
C LEU A 128 -44.19 24.93 53.27
N ASN A 129 -44.88 23.81 53.52
CA ASN A 129 -44.88 22.65 52.62
C ASN A 129 -45.45 22.99 51.23
N LYS A 130 -46.56 23.73 51.16
CA LYS A 130 -47.15 24.15 49.87
C LYS A 130 -46.23 25.09 49.10
N ALA A 131 -45.61 26.07 49.77
CA ALA A 131 -44.63 26.96 49.15
C ALA A 131 -43.38 26.22 48.64
N GLU A 132 -42.88 25.27 49.43
CA GLU A 132 -41.75 24.42 49.04
C GLU A 132 -42.10 23.54 47.82
N TYR A 133 -43.31 23.01 47.77
CA TYR A 133 -43.79 22.19 46.66
C TYR A 133 -43.81 22.97 45.33
N ILE A 134 -44.34 24.19 45.32
CA ILE A 134 -44.39 25.05 44.13
C ILE A 134 -42.97 25.37 43.61
N ASN A 135 -42.05 25.66 44.52
CA ASN A 135 -40.66 25.91 44.19
C ASN A 135 -39.99 24.66 43.60
N LYS A 136 -40.20 23.49 44.23
CA LYS A 136 -39.68 22.20 43.76
C LYS A 136 -40.11 21.87 42.33
N ILE A 137 -41.40 22.02 42.00
CA ILE A 137 -41.84 21.73 40.63
C ILE A 137 -41.22 22.73 39.63
N SER A 138 -41.12 24.01 39.98
CA SER A 138 -40.50 25.00 39.08
C SER A 138 -39.01 24.76 38.87
N LYS A 139 -38.33 24.24 39.89
CA LYS A 139 -36.93 23.83 39.83
C LYS A 139 -36.77 22.57 38.97
N CYS A 140 -37.60 21.55 39.19
CA CYS A 140 -37.64 20.32 38.41
C CYS A 140 -37.77 20.60 36.90
N ASP A 141 -38.71 21.45 36.49
CA ASP A 141 -38.91 21.76 35.06
C ASP A 141 -37.67 22.37 34.40
N ARG A 142 -36.99 23.28 35.12
CA ARG A 142 -35.76 23.90 34.65
C ARG A 142 -34.61 22.90 34.59
N GLU A 143 -34.48 22.06 35.61
CA GLU A 143 -33.46 20.99 35.63
C GLU A 143 -33.67 20.01 34.47
N LEU A 144 -34.91 19.62 34.19
CA LEU A 144 -35.24 18.73 33.08
C LEU A 144 -34.99 19.37 31.71
N LEU A 145 -35.29 20.67 31.53
CA LEU A 145 -34.96 21.37 30.29
C LEU A 145 -33.44 21.43 30.06
N VAL A 146 -32.67 21.76 31.10
CA VAL A 146 -31.20 21.77 31.03
C VAL A 146 -30.68 20.38 30.68
N GLU A 147 -31.23 19.32 31.28
CA GLU A 147 -30.86 17.93 30.96
C GLU A 147 -31.12 17.57 29.49
N TYR A 148 -32.24 18.02 28.91
CA TYR A 148 -32.52 17.82 27.48
C TYR A 148 -31.62 18.64 26.56
N GLU A 149 -31.34 19.91 26.91
CA GLU A 149 -30.39 20.75 26.17
C GLU A 149 -28.99 20.12 26.16
N ASP A 150 -28.53 19.64 27.31
CA ASP A 150 -27.24 18.97 27.48
C ASP A 150 -27.21 17.65 26.70
N THR A 151 -28.26 16.82 26.81
CA THR A 151 -28.38 15.56 26.05
C THR A 151 -28.34 15.80 24.54
N ARG A 152 -29.11 16.77 24.04
CA ARG A 152 -29.10 17.14 22.61
C ARG A 152 -27.70 17.54 22.17
N LYS A 153 -27.02 18.38 22.95
CA LYS A 153 -25.67 18.85 22.64
C LYS A 153 -24.64 17.73 22.65
N ASP A 154 -24.74 16.79 23.58
CA ASP A 154 -23.86 15.62 23.65
C ASP A 154 -24.05 14.71 22.43
N VAL A 155 -25.29 14.45 22.02
CA VAL A 155 -25.58 13.66 20.81
C VAL A 155 -25.05 14.38 19.56
N GLU A 156 -25.28 15.69 19.43
CA GLU A 156 -24.77 16.50 18.32
C GLU A 156 -23.22 16.49 18.27
N ASN A 157 -22.55 16.58 19.42
CA ASN A 157 -21.09 16.48 19.48
C ASN A 157 -20.59 15.09 19.06
N ARG A 158 -21.28 14.03 19.49
CA ARG A 158 -20.97 12.64 19.12
C ARG A 158 -21.14 12.42 17.61
N GLU A 159 -22.26 12.84 17.03
CA GLU A 159 -22.52 12.77 15.59
C GLU A 159 -21.42 13.49 14.79
N ASN A 160 -21.05 14.70 15.20
CA ASN A 160 -19.98 15.47 14.55
C ASN A 160 -18.60 14.80 14.66
N ALA A 161 -18.31 14.13 15.79
CA ALA A 161 -17.08 13.37 15.94
C ALA A 161 -17.05 12.15 15.00
N LEU A 162 -18.17 11.42 14.91
CA LEU A 162 -18.33 10.28 14.00
C LEU A 162 -18.17 10.68 12.54
N LYS A 163 -18.81 11.78 12.11
CA LYS A 163 -18.66 12.32 10.75
C LYS A 163 -17.21 12.69 10.40
N LYS A 164 -16.44 13.21 11.37
CA LYS A 164 -15.01 13.50 11.19
C LYS A 164 -14.18 12.22 11.07
N GLU A 165 -14.48 11.18 11.84
CA GLU A 165 -13.82 9.88 11.73
C GLU A 165 -14.13 9.22 10.39
N TYR A 166 -15.40 9.26 9.96
CA TYR A 166 -15.84 8.75 8.66
C TYR A 166 -15.07 9.39 7.51
N ALA A 167 -14.97 10.72 7.48
CA ALA A 167 -14.23 11.45 6.44
C ALA A 167 -12.72 11.10 6.43
N LYS A 168 -12.12 10.78 7.59
CA LYS A 168 -10.73 10.29 7.63
C LYS A 168 -10.60 8.90 7.02
N LEU A 169 -11.57 8.03 7.28
CA LEU A 169 -11.59 6.68 6.70
C LEU A 169 -11.81 6.71 5.18
N GLU A 170 -12.67 7.61 4.68
CA GLU A 170 -12.81 7.82 3.22
C GLU A 170 -11.50 8.27 2.60
N SER A 171 -10.83 9.27 3.20
CA SER A 171 -9.52 9.73 2.70
C SER A 171 -8.47 8.61 2.73
N LEU A 172 -8.49 7.74 3.75
CA LEU A 172 -7.61 6.58 3.82
C LEU A 172 -7.94 5.55 2.73
N GLN A 173 -9.22 5.34 2.43
CA GLN A 173 -9.66 4.44 1.37
C GLN A 173 -9.14 4.91 0.00
N ASP A 174 -9.19 6.22 -0.27
CA ASP A 174 -8.67 6.81 -1.51
C ASP A 174 -7.15 6.68 -1.60
N GLU A 175 -6.43 6.92 -0.49
CA GLU A 175 -4.97 6.74 -0.41
C GLU A 175 -4.58 5.29 -0.73
N LEU A 176 -5.24 4.32 -0.08
CA LEU A 176 -5.01 2.89 -0.32
C LEU A 176 -5.31 2.48 -1.77
N ALA A 177 -6.35 3.03 -2.39
CA ALA A 177 -6.64 2.78 -3.80
C ALA A 177 -5.54 3.31 -4.72
N GLY A 178 -4.97 4.48 -4.40
CA GLY A 178 -3.81 5.04 -5.09
C GLY A 178 -2.55 4.19 -4.93
N GLU A 179 -2.27 3.72 -3.71
CA GLU A 179 -1.17 2.80 -3.41
C GLU A 179 -1.33 1.47 -4.18
N GLN A 180 -2.53 0.89 -4.17
CA GLN A 180 -2.84 -0.34 -4.91
C GLN A 180 -2.50 -0.19 -6.39
N ALA A 181 -3.00 0.87 -7.04
CA ALA A 181 -2.76 1.11 -8.46
C ALA A 181 -1.26 1.30 -8.77
N ASN A 182 -0.52 1.93 -7.87
CA ASN A 182 0.93 2.08 -8.02
C ASN A 182 1.67 0.74 -7.90
N VAL A 183 1.33 -0.09 -6.91
CA VAL A 183 1.94 -1.42 -6.72
C VAL A 183 1.61 -2.35 -7.89
N GLU A 184 0.37 -2.33 -8.40
CA GLU A 184 -0.03 -3.08 -9.59
C GLU A 184 0.78 -2.69 -10.84
N LYS A 185 1.03 -1.39 -11.01
CA LYS A 185 1.91 -0.90 -12.08
C LYS A 185 3.34 -1.40 -11.93
N LEU A 186 3.90 -1.33 -10.72
CA LEU A 186 5.25 -1.84 -10.43
C LEU A 186 5.35 -3.35 -10.69
N LEU A 187 4.32 -4.12 -10.32
CA LEU A 187 4.23 -5.55 -10.62
C LEU A 187 4.21 -5.81 -12.14
N ALA A 188 3.46 -5.02 -12.90
CA ALA A 188 3.46 -5.12 -14.37
C ALA A 188 4.84 -4.83 -14.96
N ASP A 189 5.52 -3.78 -14.50
CA ASP A 189 6.87 -3.41 -14.92
C ASP A 189 7.88 -4.52 -14.56
N LYS A 190 7.78 -5.12 -13.37
CA LYS A 190 8.62 -6.27 -12.96
C LYS A 190 8.39 -7.50 -13.83
N ASN A 191 7.14 -7.80 -14.19
CA ASN A 191 6.85 -8.90 -15.11
C ASN A 191 7.48 -8.68 -16.50
N ILE A 192 7.44 -7.45 -17.02
CA ILE A 192 8.11 -7.09 -18.28
C ILE A 192 9.62 -7.28 -18.13
N GLN A 193 10.22 -6.78 -17.04
CA GLN A 193 11.65 -6.93 -16.76
C GLN A 193 12.06 -8.41 -16.71
N ILE A 194 11.31 -9.26 -16.00
CA ILE A 194 11.58 -10.70 -15.89
C ILE A 194 11.47 -11.39 -17.25
N ASN A 195 10.50 -11.03 -18.08
CA ASN A 195 10.34 -11.59 -19.42
C ASN A 195 11.52 -11.21 -20.35
N ASN A 196 11.98 -9.97 -20.26
CA ASN A 196 13.16 -9.50 -21.01
C ASN A 196 14.42 -10.25 -20.56
N LEU A 197 14.67 -10.33 -19.25
CA LEU A 197 15.79 -11.09 -18.69
C LEU A 197 15.73 -12.57 -19.10
N THR A 198 14.55 -13.18 -19.09
CA THR A 198 14.35 -14.57 -19.55
C THR A 198 14.74 -14.73 -21.02
N SER A 199 14.38 -13.76 -21.86
CA SER A 199 14.75 -13.75 -23.28
C SER A 199 16.27 -13.56 -23.48
N GLU A 200 16.89 -12.67 -22.72
CA GLU A 200 18.36 -12.45 -22.75
C GLU A 200 19.13 -13.68 -22.29
N ILE A 201 18.68 -14.34 -21.21
CA ILE A 201 19.22 -15.60 -20.70
C ILE A 201 19.17 -16.67 -21.79
N SER A 202 18.03 -16.83 -22.47
CA SER A 202 17.89 -17.80 -23.57
C SER A 202 18.84 -17.49 -24.72
N SER A 203 18.89 -16.22 -25.16
CA SER A 203 19.76 -15.80 -26.26
C SER A 203 21.25 -15.99 -25.92
N ASN A 204 21.65 -15.70 -24.68
CA ASN A 204 23.03 -15.88 -24.24
C ASN A 204 23.40 -17.37 -24.10
N ALA A 205 22.46 -18.22 -23.67
CA ALA A 205 22.64 -19.66 -23.63
C ALA A 205 22.84 -20.25 -25.05
N ASP A 206 22.07 -19.80 -26.04
CA ASP A 206 22.24 -20.20 -27.44
C ASP A 206 23.60 -19.75 -28.00
N LYS A 207 24.01 -18.52 -27.71
CA LYS A 207 25.33 -18.01 -28.09
C LYS A 207 26.45 -18.83 -27.45
N LEU A 208 26.34 -19.14 -26.16
CA LEU A 208 27.32 -19.95 -25.44
C LEU A 208 27.46 -21.35 -26.08
N LYS A 209 26.34 -21.96 -26.47
CA LYS A 209 26.32 -23.25 -27.16
C LYS A 209 27.03 -23.18 -28.51
N GLN A 210 26.84 -22.11 -29.28
CA GLN A 210 27.53 -21.88 -30.55
C GLN A 210 29.04 -21.72 -30.35
N LEU A 211 29.47 -20.89 -29.40
CA LEU A 211 30.89 -20.66 -29.10
C LEU A 211 31.60 -21.96 -28.67
N ILE A 212 30.95 -22.80 -27.86
CA ILE A 212 31.50 -24.10 -27.46
C ILE A 212 31.67 -25.01 -28.68
N ALA A 213 30.66 -25.11 -29.55
CA ALA A 213 30.74 -25.93 -30.75
C ALA A 213 31.83 -25.44 -31.73
N GLU A 214 32.00 -24.12 -31.86
CA GLU A 214 33.06 -23.52 -32.68
C GLU A 214 34.45 -23.81 -32.11
N ALA A 215 34.62 -23.69 -30.79
CA ALA A 215 35.88 -24.00 -30.11
C ALA A 215 36.25 -25.48 -30.26
N GLU A 216 35.29 -26.39 -30.10
CA GLU A 216 35.49 -27.83 -30.32
C GLU A 216 35.90 -28.13 -31.77
N ALA A 217 35.21 -27.54 -32.75
CA ALA A 217 35.53 -27.71 -34.17
C ALA A 217 36.92 -27.14 -34.52
N ALA A 218 37.30 -26.00 -33.94
CA ALA A 218 38.63 -25.41 -34.13
C ALA A 218 39.73 -26.31 -33.55
N GLU A 219 39.50 -26.90 -32.38
CA GLU A 219 40.45 -27.83 -31.74
C GLU A 219 40.64 -29.11 -32.57
N VAL A 220 39.56 -29.66 -33.15
CA VAL A 220 39.65 -30.80 -34.07
C VAL A 220 40.53 -30.47 -35.29
N ARG A 221 40.25 -29.34 -35.96
CA ARG A 221 41.04 -28.89 -37.12
C ARG A 221 42.52 -28.67 -36.77
N ARG A 222 42.80 -28.15 -35.57
CA ARG A 222 44.16 -27.95 -35.08
C ARG A 222 44.90 -29.28 -34.94
N LYS A 223 44.27 -30.28 -34.31
CA LYS A 223 44.87 -31.62 -34.16
C LYS A 223 45.11 -32.31 -35.51
N GLU A 224 44.19 -32.17 -36.46
CA GLU A 224 44.36 -32.70 -37.83
C GLU A 224 45.54 -32.03 -38.57
N ALA A 225 45.67 -30.71 -38.44
CA ALA A 225 46.78 -29.96 -39.04
C ALA A 225 48.13 -30.33 -38.40
N GLU A 226 48.18 -30.43 -37.06
CA GLU A 226 49.36 -30.87 -36.32
C GLU A 226 49.78 -32.29 -36.72
N ALA A 227 48.82 -33.22 -36.85
CA ALA A 227 49.09 -34.60 -37.30
C ALA A 227 49.61 -34.64 -38.74
N THR A 228 49.03 -33.84 -39.64
CA THR A 228 49.45 -33.76 -41.05
C THR A 228 50.86 -33.18 -41.18
N ALA A 229 51.17 -32.12 -40.42
CA ALA A 229 52.50 -31.52 -40.39
C ALA A 229 53.56 -32.50 -39.83
N ALA A 230 53.23 -33.24 -38.77
CA ALA A 230 54.10 -34.28 -38.22
C ALA A 230 54.36 -35.41 -39.23
N ALA A 231 53.34 -35.85 -39.97
CA ALA A 231 53.49 -36.88 -41.00
C ALA A 231 54.37 -36.41 -42.17
N GLN A 232 54.24 -35.16 -42.61
CA GLN A 232 55.09 -34.57 -43.65
C GLN A 232 56.55 -34.42 -43.18
N ALA A 233 56.78 -34.02 -41.93
CA ALA A 233 58.10 -33.90 -41.35
C ALA A 233 58.81 -35.26 -41.17
N ALA A 234 58.07 -36.36 -41.00
CA ALA A 234 58.63 -37.71 -40.90
C ALA A 234 58.99 -38.34 -42.27
N GLN A 235 58.49 -37.78 -43.37
CA GLN A 235 58.77 -38.24 -44.75
C GLN A 235 59.88 -37.44 -45.45
N ALA A 236 60.34 -36.33 -44.85
CA ALA A 236 61.44 -35.49 -45.32
C ALA A 236 62.77 -35.88 -44.66
#